data_AF-A0A9D2BE08-F1
#
_entry.id   AF-A0A9D2BE08-F1
#
_cell.length_a   1.000
_cell.length_b   1.000
_cell.length_c   1.000
_cell.angle_alpha   90.00
_cell.angle_beta   90.00
_cell.angle_gamma   90.00
#
_symmetry.space_group_name_H-M   'P 1'
#
loop_
_entity.id
_entity.type
_entity.pdbx_description
1 polymer ?
#
loop_
_entity_poly.entity_id
_entity_poly.type
_entity_poly.pdbx_seq_one_letter_code
_entity_poly.pdbx_strand_id
1 'polypeptide(L)'
;MEKFPHVSQQKRYLKEDQEGVRTMTGVMERLLSEERAEGRAEGRAEGHAEGQREGHRAGKTDTIVGLVREGILTIADAAVRLSLSEEEIMELLDNRM
;
A
#
# COMPACT_ATOMS: atom_id res chain seq x y z
N MET A 1 38.29 31.04 -25.84
CA MET A 1 38.28 29.55 -25.72
C MET A 1 37.24 29.18 -24.69
N GLU A 2 36.25 28.34 -25.01
CA GLU A 2 35.31 27.81 -24.01
C GLU A 2 36.10 26.98 -22.98
N LYS A 3 35.90 27.28 -21.69
CA LYS A 3 36.69 26.69 -20.59
C LYS A 3 36.51 25.17 -20.44
N PHE A 4 35.48 24.58 -21.05
CA PHE A 4 35.19 23.13 -20.98
C PHE A 4 34.51 22.62 -22.26
N PRO A 5 35.27 22.37 -23.35
CA PRO A 5 34.72 22.11 -24.68
C PRO A 5 33.84 20.85 -24.73
N HIS A 6 34.22 19.80 -23.99
CA HIS A 6 33.52 18.51 -24.03
C HIS A 6 32.11 18.58 -23.43
N VAL A 7 31.98 19.10 -22.21
CA VAL A 7 30.67 19.22 -21.53
C VAL A 7 29.79 20.28 -22.19
N SER A 8 30.38 21.36 -22.70
CA SER A 8 29.66 22.35 -23.51
C SER A 8 29.08 21.73 -24.78
N GLN A 9 29.84 20.85 -25.45
CA GLN A 9 29.38 20.15 -26.66
C GLN A 9 28.27 19.15 -26.35
N GLN A 10 28.42 18.33 -25.30
CA GLN A 10 27.38 17.37 -24.90
C GLN A 10 26.08 18.07 -24.47
N LYS A 11 26.19 19.17 -23.72
CA LYS A 11 25.02 19.97 -23.33
C LYS A 11 24.31 20.57 -24.55
N ARG A 12 25.05 20.94 -25.59
CA ARG A 12 24.48 21.42 -26.86
C ARG A 12 23.78 20.29 -27.61
N TYR A 13 24.44 19.14 -27.74
CA TYR A 13 23.86 17.94 -28.35
C TYR A 13 22.53 17.56 -27.69
N LEU A 14 22.49 17.38 -26.37
CA LEU A 14 21.28 16.96 -25.67
C LEU A 14 20.12 17.98 -25.69
N LYS A 15 20.41 19.27 -25.95
CA LYS A 15 19.40 20.35 -25.89
C LYS A 15 18.98 20.91 -27.24
N GLU A 16 19.88 20.87 -28.22
CA GLU A 16 19.73 21.58 -29.50
C GLU A 16 19.80 20.62 -30.69
N ASP A 17 20.51 19.50 -30.57
CA ASP A 17 20.57 18.49 -31.63
C ASP A 17 19.33 17.57 -31.58
N GLN A 18 18.77 17.26 -32.76
CA GLN A 18 17.53 16.51 -32.84
C GLN A 18 17.66 15.07 -32.32
N GLU A 19 18.82 14.43 -32.52
CA GLU A 19 19.09 13.09 -31.99
C GLU A 19 19.35 13.12 -30.48
N GLY A 20 20.07 14.14 -30.00
CA GLY A 20 20.30 14.33 -28.58
C GLY A 20 19.01 14.60 -27.81
N VAL A 21 18.11 15.42 -28.35
CA VAL A 21 16.77 15.66 -27.79
C VAL A 21 15.94 14.37 -27.79
N ARG A 22 15.91 13.61 -28.90
CA ARG A 22 15.20 12.32 -28.97
C ARG A 22 15.72 11.32 -27.94
N THR A 23 17.05 11.28 -27.75
CA THR A 23 17.67 10.42 -26.74
C THR A 23 17.19 10.78 -25.34
N MET A 24 17.18 12.08 -25.00
CA MET A 24 16.67 12.55 -23.72
C MET A 24 15.19 12.26 -23.54
N THR A 25 14.36 12.50 -24.56
CA THR A 25 12.93 12.17 -24.52
C THR A 25 12.73 10.68 -24.24
N GLY A 26 13.43 9.79 -24.93
CA GLY A 26 13.32 8.34 -24.71
C GLY A 26 13.85 7.89 -23.33
N VAL A 27 14.82 8.59 -22.74
CA VAL A 27 15.22 8.35 -21.34
C VAL A 27 14.09 8.75 -20.39
N MET A 28 13.51 9.94 -20.57
CA MET A 28 12.43 10.45 -19.70
C MET A 28 11.17 9.60 -19.79
N GLU A 29 10.81 9.13 -20.98
CA GLU A 29 9.66 8.24 -21.19
C GLU A 29 9.84 6.90 -20.47
N ARG A 30 11.06 6.33 -20.52
CA ARG A 30 11.38 5.08 -19.81
C ARG A 30 11.31 5.26 -18.30
N LEU A 31 11.96 6.29 -17.77
CA LEU A 31 11.89 6.62 -16.34
C LEU A 31 10.45 6.78 -15.89
N LEU A 32 9.65 7.55 -16.63
CA LEU A 32 8.24 7.76 -16.27
C LEU A 32 7.40 6.48 -16.37
N SER A 33 7.73 5.58 -17.29
CA SER A 33 7.07 4.27 -17.41
C SER A 33 7.44 3.34 -16.26
N GLU A 34 8.72 3.29 -15.88
CA GLU A 34 9.26 2.51 -14.76
C GLU A 34 8.66 2.98 -13.44
N GLU A 35 8.73 4.27 -13.13
CA GLU A 35 8.14 4.88 -11.92
C GLU A 35 6.63 4.58 -11.80
N ARG A 36 5.89 4.65 -12.92
CA ARG A 36 4.46 4.29 -12.91
C ARG A 36 4.23 2.80 -12.70
N ALA A 37 5.11 1.94 -13.19
CA ALA A 37 5.01 0.50 -13.00
C ALA A 37 5.31 0.14 -11.54
N GLU A 38 6.35 0.74 -10.96
CA GLU A 38 6.75 0.60 -9.56
C GLU A 38 5.64 1.09 -8.63
N GLY A 39 5.16 2.33 -8.80
CA GLY A 39 4.08 2.86 -7.96
C GLY A 39 2.78 2.03 -8.02
N ARG A 40 2.47 1.41 -9.17
CA ARG A 40 1.34 0.47 -9.28
C ARG A 40 1.62 -0.85 -8.57
N ALA A 41 2.86 -1.34 -8.58
CA ALA A 41 3.25 -2.57 -7.91
C ALA A 41 3.23 -2.39 -6.40
N GLU A 42 3.82 -1.29 -5.91
CA GLU A 42 3.80 -0.90 -4.49
C GLU A 42 2.38 -0.74 -3.99
N GLY A 43 1.54 0.06 -4.67
CA GLY A 43 0.15 0.27 -4.24
C GLY A 43 -0.68 -1.03 -4.19
N ARG A 44 -0.43 -1.99 -5.09
CA ARG A 44 -1.06 -3.32 -5.02
C ARG A 44 -0.55 -4.14 -3.83
N ALA A 45 0.76 -4.11 -3.58
CA ALA A 45 1.36 -4.84 -2.48
C ALA A 45 0.87 -4.31 -1.13
N GLU A 46 0.87 -2.98 -0.95
CA GLU A 46 0.37 -2.32 0.25
C GLU A 46 -1.12 -2.59 0.47
N GLY A 47 -1.95 -2.40 -0.57
CA GLY A 47 -3.39 -2.66 -0.47
C GLY A 47 -3.71 -4.12 -0.17
N HIS A 48 -2.93 -5.07 -0.71
CA HIS A 48 -3.10 -6.48 -0.40
C HIS A 48 -2.70 -6.80 1.04
N ALA A 49 -1.58 -6.25 1.53
CA ALA A 49 -1.14 -6.44 2.90
C ALA A 49 -2.11 -5.83 3.92
N GLU A 50 -2.62 -4.64 3.64
CA GLU A 50 -3.66 -3.99 4.44
C GLU A 50 -4.96 -4.81 4.45
N GLY A 51 -5.45 -5.20 3.28
CA GLY A 51 -6.66 -6.01 3.17
C GLY A 51 -6.55 -7.35 3.89
N GLN A 52 -5.39 -8.03 3.82
CA GLN A 52 -5.15 -9.25 4.59
C GLN A 52 -5.19 -9.01 6.10
N ARG A 53 -4.54 -7.93 6.57
CA ARG A 53 -4.50 -7.57 7.99
C ARG A 53 -5.89 -7.22 8.52
N GLU A 54 -6.65 -6.41 7.78
CA GLU A 54 -8.03 -6.05 8.14
C GLU A 54 -8.94 -7.28 8.10
N GLY A 55 -8.87 -8.08 7.04
CA GLY A 55 -9.64 -9.31 6.90
C GLY A 55 -9.35 -10.32 8.00
N HIS A 56 -8.08 -10.48 8.40
CA HIS A 56 -7.72 -11.37 9.51
C HIS A 56 -8.25 -10.85 10.85
N ARG A 57 -8.20 -9.54 11.09
CA ARG A 57 -8.77 -8.93 12.30
C ARG A 57 -10.29 -9.12 12.34
N ALA A 58 -10.98 -8.79 11.24
CA ALA A 58 -12.43 -8.95 11.13
C ALA A 58 -12.84 -10.42 11.32
N GLY A 59 -12.16 -11.36 10.66
CA GLY A 59 -12.43 -12.79 10.79
C GLY A 59 -12.17 -13.33 12.20
N LYS A 60 -11.13 -12.85 12.89
CA LYS A 60 -10.88 -13.20 14.29
C LYS A 60 -12.01 -12.71 15.19
N THR A 61 -12.47 -11.46 14.99
CA THR A 61 -13.60 -10.90 15.73
C THR A 61 -14.88 -11.70 15.48
N ASP A 62 -15.24 -11.94 14.20
CA ASP A 62 -16.45 -12.69 13.85
C ASP A 62 -16.42 -14.13 14.43
N THR A 63 -15.25 -14.78 14.42
CA THR A 63 -15.09 -16.12 15.02
C THR A 63 -15.32 -16.08 16.53
N ILE A 64 -14.71 -15.14 17.24
CA ILE A 64 -14.83 -15.05 18.70
C ILE A 64 -16.27 -14.69 19.10
N VAL A 65 -16.90 -13.76 18.40
CA VAL A 65 -18.30 -13.38 18.62
C VAL A 65 -19.23 -14.58 18.38
N GLY A 66 -18.98 -15.38 17.33
CA GLY A 66 -19.71 -16.62 17.08
C GLY A 66 -19.58 -17.63 18.23
N LEU A 67 -18.37 -17.84 18.75
CA LEU A 67 -18.13 -18.75 19.88
C LEU A 67 -18.83 -18.29 21.17
N VAL A 68 -18.96 -16.98 21.39
CA VAL A 68 -19.75 -16.44 22.52
C VAL A 68 -21.23 -16.70 22.32
N ARG A 69 -21.76 -16.49 21.10
CA ARG A 69 -23.17 -16.79 20.76
C ARG A 69 -23.51 -18.26 20.91
N GLU A 70 -22.57 -19.15 20.58
CA GLU A 70 -22.70 -20.60 20.77
C GLU A 70 -22.58 -21.03 22.24
N GLY A 71 -22.27 -20.11 23.16
CA GLY A 71 -22.09 -20.40 24.58
C GLY A 71 -20.81 -21.17 24.91
N ILE A 72 -19.90 -21.31 23.95
CA ILE A 72 -18.61 -21.99 24.11
C ILE A 72 -17.62 -21.09 24.87
N LEU A 73 -17.73 -19.78 24.67
CA LEU A 73 -16.85 -18.77 25.24
C LEU A 73 -17.64 -17.77 26.10
N THR A 74 -17.04 -17.32 27.20
CA THR A 74 -17.66 -16.26 28.02
C THR A 74 -17.37 -14.86 27.44
N ILE A 75 -18.17 -13.86 27.81
CA ILE A 75 -17.96 -12.47 27.40
C ILE A 75 -16.60 -11.95 27.91
N ALA A 76 -16.25 -12.25 29.16
CA ALA A 76 -14.96 -11.89 29.74
C ALA A 76 -13.78 -12.50 28.97
N ASP A 77 -13.89 -13.78 28.57
CA ASP A 77 -12.88 -14.46 27.77
C ASP A 77 -12.72 -13.88 26.36
N ALA A 78 -13.82 -13.40 25.77
CA ALA A 78 -13.82 -12.75 24.46
C ALA A 78 -13.17 -11.36 24.53
N ALA A 79 -13.52 -10.59 25.55
CA ALA A 79 -12.97 -9.26 25.84
C ALA A 79 -11.44 -9.31 25.94
N VAL A 80 -10.89 -10.27 26.70
CA VAL A 80 -9.43 -10.47 26.80
C VAL A 80 -8.80 -10.84 25.44
N ARG A 81 -9.40 -11.76 24.68
CA ARG A 81 -8.84 -12.25 23.40
C ARG A 81 -8.88 -11.23 22.26
N LEU A 82 -9.85 -10.33 22.29
CA LEU A 82 -10.00 -9.21 21.34
C LEU A 82 -9.38 -7.91 21.85
N SER A 83 -8.96 -7.87 23.12
CA SER A 83 -8.48 -6.66 23.80
C SER A 83 -9.51 -5.52 23.76
N LEU A 84 -10.78 -5.89 23.96
CA LEU A 84 -11.94 -5.00 24.03
C LEU A 84 -12.55 -5.07 25.43
N SER A 85 -13.40 -4.10 25.78
CA SER A 85 -14.21 -4.15 27.00
C SER A 85 -15.38 -5.11 26.85
N GLU A 86 -15.96 -5.56 27.97
CA GLU A 86 -17.14 -6.41 27.93
C GLU A 86 -18.35 -5.68 27.32
N GLU A 87 -18.46 -4.37 27.52
CA GLU A 87 -19.48 -3.54 26.87
C GLU A 87 -19.32 -3.51 25.35
N GLU A 88 -18.10 -3.39 24.83
CA GLU A 88 -17.82 -3.42 23.39
C GLU A 88 -18.16 -4.80 22.79
N ILE A 89 -17.90 -5.89 23.52
CA ILE A 89 -18.31 -7.23 23.11
C ILE A 89 -19.84 -7.38 23.09
N MET A 90 -20.54 -6.83 24.10
CA MET A 90 -22.00 -6.79 24.12
C MET A 90 -22.57 -6.00 22.94
N GLU A 91 -21.99 -4.84 22.63
CA GLU A 91 -22.39 -4.06 21.46
C GLU A 91 -22.17 -4.82 20.15
N LEU A 92 -21.05 -5.54 20.00
CA LEU A 92 -20.79 -6.38 18.83
C LEU A 92 -21.78 -7.56 18.70
N LEU A 93 -22.25 -8.09 19.83
CA LEU A 93 -23.27 -9.13 19.86
C LEU A 93 -24.65 -8.59 19.45
N ASP A 94 -24.99 -7.37 19.90
CA ASP A 94 -26.27 -6.70 19.66
C ASP A 94 -26.39 -6.12 18.25
N ASN A 95 -25.31 -5.51 17.71
CA ASN A 95 -25.29 -4.88 16.38
C ASN A 95 -25.39 -5.85 15.19
N ARG A 96 -25.38 -7.16 15.44
CA ARG A 96 -25.55 -8.21 14.40
C ARG A 96 -26.78 -9.09 14.65
N MET A 97 -27.85 -8.52 15.20
CA MET A 97 -29.20 -9.09 15.28
C MET A 97 -30.08 -8.49 14.18
#